data_AF-A0A966JFI7-F1
#
_entry.id   AF-A0A966JFI7-F1
#
_cell.length_a   1.000
_cell.length_b   1.000
_cell.length_c   1.000
_cell.angle_alpha   90.00
_cell.angle_beta   90.00
_cell.angle_gamma   90.00
#
_symmetry.space_group_name_H-M   'P 1'
#
loop_
_entity.id
_entity.type
_entity.pdbx_description
1 polymer ?
#
loop_
_entity_poly.entity_id
_entity_poly.type
_entity_poly.pdbx_seq_one_letter_code
_entity_poly.pdbx_strand_id
1 'polypeptide(L)'
;MESLALIVAILFFLAIFCGPIAILITKIKTHSLVTLFFKRIFHGVFITLGTLVGAQWLLVPGLPIAPRLFGITSLCTCYIATRNEYFPTFKILSRLGIKTGRSDGKDGHGPEGQH
;
A
#
# COMPACT_ATOMS: atom_id res chain seq x y z
N MET A 1 7.50 -18.98 26.38
CA MET A 1 6.25 -18.84 25.60
C MET A 1 5.91 -17.38 25.32
N GLU A 2 6.07 -16.47 26.29
CA GLU A 2 5.72 -15.05 26.14
C GLU A 2 6.43 -14.33 25.00
N SER A 3 7.75 -14.54 24.84
CA SER A 3 8.53 -13.90 23.76
C SER A 3 8.04 -14.29 22.35
N LEU A 4 7.64 -15.55 22.15
CA LEU A 4 7.08 -15.99 20.87
C LEU A 4 5.72 -15.33 20.59
N ALA A 5 4.86 -15.27 21.60
CA ALA A 5 3.55 -14.62 21.47
C ALA A 5 3.69 -13.14 21.11
N LEU A 6 4.68 -12.44 21.69
CA LEU A 6 4.99 -11.06 21.37
C LEU A 6 5.45 -10.89 19.92
N ILE A 7 6.34 -11.76 19.42
CA ILE A 7 6.77 -11.74 18.01
C ILE A 7 5.57 -11.95 17.07
N VAL A 8 4.72 -12.93 17.37
CA VAL A 8 3.52 -13.21 16.56
C VAL A 8 2.55 -12.02 16.57
N ALA A 9 2.36 -11.37 17.71
CA ALA A 9 1.54 -10.16 17.81
C ALA A 9 2.09 -9.00 16.97
N ILE A 10 3.41 -8.79 16.97
CA ILE A 10 4.07 -7.80 16.11
C ILE A 10 3.87 -8.13 14.63
N LEU A 11 3.99 -9.40 14.24
CA LEU A 11 3.75 -9.83 12.86
C LEU A 11 2.29 -9.59 12.42
N PHE A 12 1.32 -9.87 13.28
CA PHE A 12 -0.08 -9.52 13.02
C PHE A 12 -0.25 -8.01 12.84
N PHE A 13 0.35 -7.20 13.71
CA PHE A 13 0.31 -5.75 13.62
C PHE A 13 0.87 -5.26 12.28
N LEU A 14 2.04 -5.77 11.87
CA LEU A 14 2.63 -5.45 10.57
C LEU A 14 1.72 -5.86 9.41
N ALA A 15 1.16 -7.08 9.44
CA ALA A 15 0.27 -7.56 8.38
C ALA A 15 -0.96 -6.66 8.21
N ILE A 16 -1.54 -6.18 9.32
CA ILE A 16 -2.75 -5.35 9.33
C ILE A 16 -2.46 -3.91 8.92
N PHE A 17 -1.40 -3.30 9.45
CA PHE A 17 -1.21 -1.85 9.36
C PHE A 17 -0.28 -1.40 8.22
N CYS A 18 0.69 -2.21 7.78
CA CYS A 18 1.65 -1.80 6.76
C CYS A 18 0.99 -1.34 5.45
N GLY A 19 0.05 -2.11 4.93
CA GLY A 19 -0.65 -1.79 3.69
C GLY A 19 -1.51 -0.52 3.78
N PRO A 20 -2.44 -0.39 4.77
CA PRO A 20 -3.20 0.83 4.99
C PRO A 20 -2.34 2.08 5.20
N ILE A 21 -1.26 1.97 5.98
CA ILE A 21 -0.32 3.09 6.18
C ILE A 21 0.34 3.48 4.86
N ALA A 22 0.79 2.50 4.07
CA ALA A 22 1.36 2.78 2.75
C ALA A 22 0.34 3.51 1.84
N ILE A 23 -0.93 3.10 1.84
CA ILE A 23 -2.00 3.80 1.11
C ILE A 23 -2.13 5.26 1.58
N LEU A 24 -2.09 5.51 2.89
CA LEU A 24 -2.16 6.88 3.43
C LEU A 24 -0.97 7.73 2.98
N ILE A 25 0.25 7.16 2.95
CA ILE A 25 1.45 7.85 2.47
C ILE A 25 1.29 8.29 1.00
N THR A 26 0.62 7.50 0.16
CA THR A 26 0.39 7.88 -1.26
C THR A 26 -0.39 9.18 -1.45
N LYS A 27 -1.21 9.56 -0.45
CA LYS A 27 -2.03 10.80 -0.49
C LYS A 27 -1.23 12.07 -0.17
N ILE A 28 -0.01 11.94 0.34
CA ILE A 28 0.85 13.08 0.69
C ILE A 28 1.34 13.74 -0.60
N LYS A 29 1.03 15.03 -0.76
CA LYS A 29 1.53 15.86 -1.86
C LYS A 29 2.98 16.28 -1.56
N THR A 30 3.85 16.15 -2.55
CA THR A 30 5.27 16.49 -2.45
C THR A 30 5.61 17.57 -3.48
N HIS A 31 6.26 18.64 -3.06
CA HIS A 31 6.55 19.80 -3.91
C HIS A 31 8.01 19.85 -4.38
N SER A 32 8.89 19.00 -3.84
CA SER A 32 10.30 18.94 -4.18
C SER A 32 10.77 17.50 -4.41
N LEU A 33 11.86 17.32 -5.17
CA LEU A 33 12.46 16.00 -5.38
C LEU A 33 12.90 15.35 -4.06
N VAL A 34 13.40 16.15 -3.11
CA VAL A 34 13.81 15.66 -1.79
C VAL A 34 12.62 15.10 -1.01
N THR A 35 11.49 15.83 -0.97
CA THR A 35 10.28 15.37 -0.28
C THR A 35 9.66 14.14 -0.96
N LEU A 36 9.75 14.05 -2.29
CA LEU A 36 9.37 12.86 -3.04
C LEU A 36 10.24 11.65 -2.68
N PHE A 37 11.56 11.84 -2.57
CA PHE A 37 12.49 10.78 -2.21
C PHE A 37 12.21 10.23 -0.81
N PHE A 38 12.06 11.11 0.19
CA PHE A 38 11.69 10.69 1.54
C PHE A 38 10.35 9.96 1.56
N LYS A 39 9.32 10.48 0.88
CA LYS A 39 8.02 9.81 0.78
C LYS A 39 8.16 8.39 0.22
N ARG A 40 8.96 8.21 -0.84
CA ARG A 40 9.18 6.90 -1.48
C ARG A 40 9.94 5.93 -0.59
N ILE A 41 10.90 6.40 0.21
CA ILE A 41 11.60 5.54 1.20
C ILE A 41 10.59 5.00 2.22
N PHE A 42 9.86 5.89 2.90
CA PHE A 42 8.89 5.46 3.91
C PHE A 42 7.82 4.56 3.32
N HIS A 43 7.27 4.93 2.16
CA HIS A 43 6.31 4.11 1.43
C HIS A 43 6.87 2.71 1.09
N GLY A 44 8.10 2.65 0.58
CA GLY A 44 8.78 1.40 0.26
C GLY A 44 9.02 0.50 1.47
N VAL A 45 9.38 1.07 2.62
CA VAL A 45 9.56 0.32 3.87
C VAL A 45 8.25 -0.36 4.29
N PHE A 46 7.13 0.37 4.29
CA PHE A 46 5.84 -0.23 4.67
C PHE A 46 5.38 -1.30 3.68
N ILE A 47 5.55 -1.07 2.37
CA ILE A 47 5.22 -2.10 1.36
C ILE A 47 6.07 -3.35 1.57
N THR A 48 7.39 -3.20 1.68
CA THR A 48 8.29 -4.35 1.80
C THR A 48 8.00 -5.17 3.05
N LEU A 49 7.82 -4.52 4.21
CA LEU A 49 7.44 -5.20 5.45
C LEU A 49 6.08 -5.90 5.33
N GLY A 50 5.06 -5.22 4.84
CA GLY A 50 3.72 -5.79 4.67
C GLY A 50 3.71 -6.96 3.68
N THR A 51 4.43 -6.83 2.56
CA THR A 51 4.54 -7.89 1.55
C THR A 51 5.31 -9.10 2.08
N LEU A 52 6.44 -8.91 2.76
CA LEU A 52 7.22 -10.02 3.32
C LEU A 52 6.43 -10.79 4.37
N VAL A 53 5.81 -10.08 5.32
CA VAL A 53 4.96 -10.70 6.35
C VAL A 53 3.75 -11.35 5.68
N GLY A 54 3.04 -10.65 4.80
CA GLY A 54 1.85 -11.21 4.14
C GLY A 54 2.15 -12.46 3.32
N ALA A 55 3.26 -12.47 2.58
CA ALA A 55 3.71 -13.63 1.82
C ALA A 55 4.12 -14.80 2.75
N GLN A 56 4.87 -14.53 3.82
CA GLN A 56 5.23 -15.55 4.81
C GLN A 56 3.98 -16.26 5.34
N TRP A 57 2.93 -15.51 5.65
CA TRP A 57 1.69 -16.04 6.23
C TRP A 57 0.90 -16.93 5.26
N LEU A 58 1.12 -16.78 3.96
CA LEU A 58 0.55 -17.62 2.92
C LEU A 58 1.39 -18.86 2.61
N LEU A 59 2.71 -18.72 2.68
CA LEU A 59 3.66 -19.74 2.22
C LEU A 59 4.03 -20.76 3.30
N VAL A 60 3.88 -20.42 4.58
CA VAL A 60 4.22 -21.34 5.67
C VAL A 60 3.14 -22.45 5.79
N PRO A 61 3.51 -23.73 5.61
CA PRO A 61 2.57 -24.84 5.68
C PRO A 61 2.09 -25.05 7.12
N GLY A 62 0.87 -25.57 7.27
CA GLY A 62 0.29 -25.85 8.59
C GLY A 62 -0.26 -24.64 9.35
N LEU A 63 -0.14 -23.41 8.84
CA LEU A 63 -0.80 -22.27 9.48
C LEU A 63 -2.34 -22.33 9.37
N PRO A 64 -3.07 -21.98 10.44
CA PRO A 64 -4.52 -21.83 10.42
C PRO A 64 -5.00 -20.82 9.37
N ILE A 65 -6.29 -20.86 9.06
CA ILE A 65 -6.86 -20.03 8.00
C ILE A 65 -6.88 -18.52 8.34
N ALA A 66 -7.07 -18.16 9.61
CA ALA A 66 -7.16 -16.77 10.04
C ALA A 66 -5.89 -15.97 9.68
N PRO A 67 -4.67 -16.42 10.03
CA PRO A 67 -3.43 -15.88 9.50
C PRO A 67 -3.39 -15.66 7.98
N ARG A 68 -3.83 -16.66 7.20
CA ARG A 68 -3.79 -16.56 5.74
C ARG A 68 -4.65 -15.40 5.24
N LEU A 69 -5.81 -15.16 5.85
CA LEU A 69 -6.66 -14.03 5.51
C LEU A 69 -5.96 -12.69 5.74
N PHE A 70 -5.29 -12.52 6.88
CA PHE A 70 -4.48 -11.32 7.13
C PHE A 70 -3.33 -11.18 6.13
N GLY A 71 -2.69 -12.29 5.76
CA GLY A 71 -1.66 -12.30 4.73
C GLY A 71 -2.19 -11.81 3.38
N ILE A 72 -3.33 -12.33 2.92
CA ILE A 72 -4.00 -11.89 1.68
C ILE A 72 -4.36 -10.41 1.76
N THR A 73 -4.98 -9.97 2.85
CA THR A 73 -5.34 -8.56 3.04
C THR A 73 -4.11 -7.66 3.00
N SER A 74 -3.00 -8.07 3.62
CA SER A 74 -1.74 -7.34 3.59
C SER A 74 -1.19 -7.23 2.17
N LEU A 75 -1.17 -8.32 1.41
CA LEU A 75 -0.73 -8.32 0.01
C LEU A 75 -1.61 -7.44 -0.88
N CYS A 76 -2.93 -7.55 -0.76
CA CYS A 76 -3.87 -6.74 -1.51
C CYS A 76 -3.70 -5.24 -1.23
N THR A 77 -3.59 -4.86 0.04
CA THR A 77 -3.42 -3.45 0.42
C THR A 77 -2.05 -2.90 0.03
N CYS A 78 -0.97 -3.68 0.16
CA CYS A 78 0.37 -3.31 -0.34
C CYS A 78 0.40 -3.18 -1.87
N TYR A 79 -0.28 -4.07 -2.59
CA TYR A 79 -0.43 -3.96 -4.04
C TYR A 79 -1.16 -2.67 -4.44
N ILE A 80 -2.28 -2.35 -3.78
CA ILE A 80 -3.03 -1.11 -3.99
C ILE A 80 -2.15 0.11 -3.71
N ALA A 81 -1.40 0.12 -2.62
CA ALA A 81 -0.47 1.21 -2.27
C ALA A 81 0.60 1.41 -3.36
N THR A 82 1.27 0.32 -3.76
CA THR A 82 2.28 0.32 -4.83
C THR A 82 1.70 0.89 -6.12
N ARG A 83 0.52 0.39 -6.52
CA ARG A 83 -0.19 0.82 -7.71
C ARG A 83 -0.56 2.30 -7.66
N ASN A 84 -1.02 2.80 -6.51
CA ASN A 84 -1.41 4.21 -6.35
C ASN A 84 -0.23 5.17 -6.43
N GLU A 85 0.94 4.78 -5.91
CA GLU A 85 2.14 5.63 -5.91
C GLU A 85 2.89 5.63 -7.25
N TYR A 86 3.09 4.44 -7.84
CA TYR A 86 3.98 4.28 -9.00
C TYR A 86 3.24 4.20 -10.33
N PHE A 87 2.00 3.70 -10.34
CA PHE A 87 1.22 3.45 -11.56
C PHE A 87 -0.22 3.97 -11.46
N PRO A 88 -0.41 5.28 -11.17
CA PRO A 88 -1.74 5.85 -10.93
C PRO A 88 -2.70 5.67 -12.12
N THR A 89 -2.19 5.81 -13.35
CA THR A 89 -2.96 5.78 -14.60
C THR A 89 -2.99 4.39 -15.23
N PHE A 90 -3.23 3.34 -14.44
CA PHE A 90 -3.33 1.97 -14.95
C PHE A 90 -4.61 1.78 -15.79
N LYS A 91 -4.45 1.80 -17.13
CA LYS A 91 -5.55 1.84 -18.12
C LYS A 91 -6.56 0.68 -18.03
N ILE A 92 -6.16 -0.47 -17.50
CA ILE A 92 -7.06 -1.66 -17.38
C ILE A 92 -8.11 -1.43 -16.29
N LEU A 93 -7.72 -0.79 -15.17
CA LEU A 93 -8.63 -0.55 -14.05
C LEU A 93 -9.63 0.57 -14.35
N SER A 94 -9.21 1.59 -15.10
CA SER A 94 -10.10 2.64 -15.59
C SER A 94 -11.15 2.11 -16.59
N ARG A 95 -10.81 1.08 -17.37
CA ARG A 95 -11.77 0.38 -18.25
C ARG A 95 -12.80 -0.45 -17.49
N LEU A 96 -12.51 -0.86 -16.26
CA LEU A 96 -13.45 -1.55 -15.37
C LEU A 96 -14.28 -0.58 -14.50
N GLY A 97 -14.22 0.74 -14.77
CA GLY A 97 -14.99 1.75 -14.04
C GLY A 97 -14.49 2.05 -12.61
N ILE A 98 -13.37 1.47 -12.20
CA ILE A 98 -12.78 1.72 -10.88
C ILE A 98 -12.03 3.04 -10.94
N LYS A 99 -12.60 4.09 -10.31
CA LYS A 99 -11.98 5.41 -10.21
C LYS A 99 -10.63 5.29 -9.49
N THR A 100 -9.56 5.64 -10.19
CA THR A 100 -8.19 5.56 -9.69
C THR A 100 -7.91 6.81 -8.86
N GLY A 101 -7.55 6.65 -7.59
CA GLY A 101 -7.53 7.72 -6.58
C GLY A 101 -6.52 8.88 -6.78
N ARG A 102 -5.75 8.88 -7.88
CA ARG A 102 -4.93 10.01 -8.28
C ARG A 102 -5.57 10.63 -9.53
N SER A 103 -6.22 11.78 -9.39
CA SER A 103 -6.63 12.55 -10.56
C SER A 103 -5.37 13.01 -11.28
N ASP A 104 -5.32 12.81 -12.60
CA ASP A 104 -4.17 13.18 -13.43
C ASP A 104 -4.13 14.70 -13.70
N GLY A 105 -4.91 15.50 -12.95
CA GLY A 105 -5.13 16.94 -13.19
C GLY A 105 -5.75 17.27 -14.56
N LYS A 106 -6.16 16.23 -15.32
CA LYS A 106 -6.78 16.30 -16.66
C LYS A 106 -8.28 16.01 -16.60
N ASP A 107 -8.88 16.27 -15.46
CA ASP A 107 -10.31 16.15 -15.19
C ASP A 107 -11.11 17.36 -15.72
N GLY A 108 -10.48 18.28 -16.46
CA GLY A 108 -11.19 19.39 -17.13
C GLY A 108 -11.83 20.39 -16.17
N HIS A 109 -11.50 20.31 -14.88
CA HIS A 109 -12.05 21.14 -13.80
C HIS A 109 -10.98 21.92 -13.04
N GLY A 110 -9.76 22.04 -13.59
CA GLY A 110 -8.80 23.06 -13.17
C GLY A 110 -9.26 24.43 -13.68
N PRO A 111 -8.95 25.54 -12.98
CA PRO A 111 -9.43 26.86 -13.38
C PRO A 111 -9.00 27.17 -14.82
N GLU A 112 -9.99 27.30 -15.70
CA GLU A 112 -9.80 27.90 -17.02
C GLU A 112 -9.31 29.34 -16.78
N GLY A 113 -8.08 29.65 -17.21
CA GLY A 113 -7.62 31.04 -17.29
C GLY A 113 -6.46 31.43 -16.35
N GLN A 114 -5.35 30.71 -16.37
CA GLN A 114 -4.06 31.32 -16.03
C GLN A 114 -3.26 31.52 -17.32
N HIS A 115 -3.09 32.80 -17.65
CA HIS A 115 -2.41 33.40 -18.81
C HIS A 115 -1.04 32.79 -19.13
#